data_AF-T0YIC9-F1
#
_entry.id   AF-T0YIC9-F1
#
_cell.length_a   1.000
_cell.length_b   1.000
_cell.length_c   1.000
_cell.angle_alpha   90.00
_cell.angle_beta   90.00
_cell.angle_gamma   90.00
#
_symmetry.space_group_name_H-M   'P 1'
#
loop_
_entity.id
_entity.type
_entity.pdbx_description
1 polymer ?
#
loop_
_entity_poly.entity_id
_entity_poly.type
_entity_poly.pdbx_seq_one_letter_code
_entity_poly.pdbx_strand_id
1 'polypeptide(L)'
;GPPGTGKSHTIANLVAHFLAHGQRVLVTAEKEQALKVLLEKIPEEIRDLCVAVLGDDAQGRQRLRDSVTKIAGVATNTADFKEIERLESQLESVGEELAQTINRLRRAREVEVVTLPFPSPLGEGQPWTPSAAAVWVEDNKQACVGIPDELDAEAQPPLSDAEFNELCRLLSEISATDRIDASKFLPT
;
A
#
# COMPACT_ATOMS: atom_id res chain seq x y z
N GLY A 1 30.91 39.33 -8.80
CA GLY A 1 31.83 38.74 -7.80
C GLY A 1 33.10 38.22 -8.47
N PRO A 2 34.17 37.93 -7.71
CA PRO A 2 35.50 37.72 -8.25
C PRO A 2 35.57 36.61 -9.32
N PRO A 3 36.52 36.66 -10.27
CA PRO A 3 36.76 35.58 -11.21
C PRO A 3 37.14 34.29 -10.45
N GLY A 4 36.64 33.14 -10.90
CA GLY A 4 36.92 31.84 -10.29
C GLY A 4 35.96 31.38 -9.17
N THR A 5 34.98 32.19 -8.74
CA THR A 5 34.06 31.79 -7.65
C THR A 5 32.90 30.86 -8.08
N GLY A 6 33.07 30.05 -9.11
CA GLY A 6 32.07 29.04 -9.51
C GLY A 6 30.71 29.54 -10.03
N LYS A 7 30.52 30.83 -10.32
CA LYS A 7 29.20 31.40 -10.67
C LYS A 7 28.52 30.70 -11.85
N SER A 8 29.26 30.43 -12.92
CA SER A 8 28.73 29.72 -14.09
C SER A 8 28.33 28.29 -13.75
N HIS A 9 29.05 27.63 -12.83
CA HIS A 9 28.67 26.32 -12.30
C HIS A 9 27.40 26.41 -11.46
N THR A 10 27.28 27.43 -10.59
CA THR A 10 26.06 27.66 -9.81
C THR A 10 24.86 27.90 -10.72
N ILE A 11 25.01 28.68 -11.80
CA ILE A 11 23.94 28.91 -12.77
C ILE A 11 23.58 27.60 -13.48
N ALA A 12 24.56 26.80 -13.93
CA ALA A 12 24.30 25.50 -14.56
C ALA A 12 23.52 24.56 -13.62
N ASN A 13 23.88 24.53 -12.33
CA ASN A 13 23.17 23.74 -11.33
C ASN A 13 21.73 24.23 -11.11
N LEU A 14 21.51 25.54 -11.09
CA LEU A 14 20.16 26.11 -10.98
C LEU A 14 19.31 25.77 -12.21
N VAL A 15 19.88 25.90 -13.41
CA VAL A 15 19.21 25.51 -14.65
C VAL A 15 18.82 24.03 -14.60
N ALA A 16 19.76 23.14 -14.24
CA ALA A 16 19.49 21.71 -14.11
C ALA A 16 18.40 21.42 -13.06
N HIS A 17 18.44 22.11 -11.91
CA HIS A 17 17.43 21.96 -10.86
C HIS A 17 16.03 22.35 -11.35
N PHE A 18 15.87 23.49 -12.02
CA PHE A 18 14.57 23.93 -12.53
C PHE A 18 14.06 23.04 -13.65
N LEU A 19 14.94 22.56 -14.54
CA LEU A 19 14.58 21.59 -15.58
C LEU A 19 14.10 20.26 -14.97
N ALA A 20 14.74 19.77 -13.90
CA ALA A 20 14.31 18.56 -13.20
C ALA A 20 12.90 18.71 -12.57
N HIS A 21 12.48 19.94 -12.27
CA HIS A 21 11.12 20.25 -11.81
C HIS A 21 10.14 20.57 -12.96
N GLY A 22 10.52 20.31 -14.21
CA GLY A 22 9.69 20.57 -15.39
C GLY A 22 9.50 22.04 -15.73
N GLN A 23 10.32 22.94 -15.17
CA GLN A 23 10.21 24.37 -15.41
C GLN A 23 10.98 24.81 -16.68
N ARG A 24 10.47 25.85 -17.33
CA ARG A 24 11.10 26.47 -18.51
C ARG A 24 12.04 27.57 -18.04
N VAL A 25 13.30 27.53 -18.50
CA VAL A 25 14.34 28.48 -18.09
C VAL A 25 14.87 29.24 -19.31
N LEU A 26 14.92 30.58 -19.23
CA LEU A 26 15.57 31.44 -20.21
C LEU A 26 16.79 32.10 -19.55
N VAL A 27 17.97 31.92 -20.15
CA VAL A 27 19.20 32.55 -19.68
C VAL A 27 19.65 33.59 -20.70
N THR A 28 19.89 34.81 -20.22
CA THR A 28 20.39 35.94 -21.02
C THR A 28 21.71 36.44 -20.45
N ALA A 29 22.65 36.84 -21.30
CA ALA A 29 23.88 37.49 -20.88
C ALA A 29 24.31 38.54 -21.91
N GLU A 30 25.04 39.56 -21.46
CA GLU A 30 25.54 40.65 -22.31
C GLU A 30 26.58 40.17 -23.33
N LYS A 31 27.45 39.23 -22.92
CA LYS A 31 28.52 38.69 -23.78
C LYS A 31 28.20 37.26 -24.20
N GLU A 32 28.30 37.00 -25.50
CA GLU A 32 28.07 35.67 -26.09
C GLU A 32 28.99 34.59 -25.46
N GLN A 33 30.23 34.94 -25.14
CA GLN A 33 31.18 34.03 -24.49
C GLN A 33 30.66 33.50 -23.14
N ALA A 34 29.88 34.29 -22.39
CA ALA A 34 29.33 33.85 -21.11
C ALA A 34 28.29 32.73 -21.30
N LEU A 35 27.48 32.82 -22.36
CA LEU A 35 26.50 31.80 -22.73
C LEU A 35 27.18 30.52 -23.24
N LYS A 36 28.26 30.66 -24.03
CA LYS A 36 29.07 29.51 -24.48
C LYS A 36 29.65 28.73 -23.29
N VAL A 37 30.31 29.44 -22.36
CA VAL A 37 30.87 28.83 -21.15
C VAL A 37 29.79 28.18 -20.30
N LEU A 38 28.60 28.78 -20.20
CA LEU A 38 27.48 28.17 -19.47
C LEU A 38 27.01 26.88 -20.15
N LEU A 39 26.84 26.87 -21.47
CA LEU A 39 26.46 25.66 -22.22
C LEU A 39 27.44 24.50 -22.01
N GLU A 40 28.74 24.79 -21.96
CA GLU A 40 29.78 23.79 -21.68
C GLU A 40 29.71 23.23 -20.25
N LYS A 41 29.14 23.97 -19.30
CA LYS A 41 28.93 23.49 -17.92
C LYS A 41 27.62 22.73 -17.71
N ILE A 42 26.69 22.81 -18.66
CA ILE A 42 25.48 22.01 -18.64
C ILE A 42 25.85 20.57 -19.03
N PRO A 43 25.42 19.53 -18.27
CA PRO A 43 25.65 18.13 -18.60
C PRO A 43 25.19 17.76 -20.02
N GLU A 44 25.89 16.84 -20.68
CA GLU A 44 25.64 16.49 -22.08
C GLU A 44 24.22 15.95 -22.29
N GLU A 45 23.72 15.21 -21.32
CA GLU A 45 22.41 14.56 -21.31
C GLU A 45 21.26 15.55 -21.48
N ILE A 46 21.41 16.77 -20.96
CA ILE A 46 20.39 17.83 -21.05
C ILE A 46 20.79 18.96 -22.00
N ARG A 47 22.03 18.96 -22.51
CA ARG A 47 22.53 19.99 -23.44
C ARG A 47 21.79 19.93 -24.78
N ASP A 48 21.41 18.73 -25.24
CA ASP A 48 20.62 18.54 -26.45
C ASP A 48 19.23 19.19 -26.37
N LEU A 49 18.69 19.37 -25.15
CA LEU A 49 17.41 20.03 -24.89
C LEU A 49 17.53 21.57 -24.86
N CYS A 50 18.75 22.11 -24.87
CA CYS A 50 19.00 23.53 -24.77
C CYS A 50 19.00 24.20 -26.15
N VAL A 51 18.15 25.21 -26.32
CA VAL A 51 18.16 26.07 -27.51
C VAL A 51 19.01 27.30 -27.23
N ALA A 52 20.18 27.40 -27.87
CA ALA A 52 21.06 28.56 -27.74
C ALA A 52 21.00 29.44 -29.01
N VAL A 53 20.40 30.63 -28.87
CA VAL A 53 20.44 31.65 -29.93
C VAL A 53 21.61 32.59 -29.65
N LEU A 54 22.76 32.28 -30.24
CA LEU A 54 24.02 33.03 -30.10
C LEU A 54 24.25 33.84 -31.38
N GLY A 55 23.79 35.10 -31.41
CA GLY A 55 24.05 36.04 -32.51
C GLY A 55 23.65 35.56 -33.91
N ASP A 56 24.03 36.29 -34.95
CA ASP A 56 23.76 35.97 -36.36
C ASP A 56 24.77 34.95 -36.93
N ASP A 57 25.01 33.86 -36.21
CA ASP A 57 25.92 32.81 -36.65
C ASP A 57 25.13 31.62 -37.26
N ALA A 58 25.48 31.25 -38.48
CA ALA A 58 24.89 30.11 -39.18
C ALA A 58 25.00 28.81 -38.35
N GLN A 59 26.03 28.69 -37.52
CA GLN A 59 26.19 27.58 -36.59
C GLN A 59 25.12 27.53 -35.49
N GLY A 60 24.67 28.67 -34.98
CA GLY A 60 23.61 28.73 -33.95
C GLY A 60 22.27 28.23 -34.48
N ARG A 61 21.94 28.58 -35.73
CA ARG A 61 20.75 28.06 -36.42
C ARG A 61 20.83 26.57 -36.71
N GLN A 62 22.01 26.04 -37.02
CA GLN A 62 22.19 24.60 -37.21
C GLN A 62 22.00 23.84 -35.91
N ARG A 63 22.61 24.29 -34.80
CA ARG A 63 22.42 23.66 -33.47
C ARG A 63 20.96 23.68 -33.03
N LEU A 64 20.24 24.77 -33.29
CA LEU A 64 18.79 24.85 -33.06
C LEU A 64 18.05 23.75 -33.85
N ARG A 65 18.35 23.58 -35.14
CA ARG A 65 17.71 22.54 -35.97
C ARG A 65 18.02 21.15 -35.45
N ASP A 66 19.27 20.89 -35.05
CA ASP A 66 19.70 19.58 -34.54
C ASP A 66 19.01 19.26 -33.20
N SER A 67 18.96 20.22 -32.26
CA SER A 67 18.23 20.08 -30.99
C SER A 67 16.73 19.86 -31.21
N VAL A 68 16.08 20.65 -32.07
CA VAL A 68 14.65 20.47 -32.38
C VAL A 68 14.38 19.11 -33.01
N THR A 69 15.25 18.64 -33.91
CA THR A 69 15.09 17.32 -34.56
C THR A 69 15.25 16.19 -33.54
N LYS A 70 16.24 16.27 -32.64
CA LYS A 70 16.40 15.30 -31.54
C LYS A 70 15.20 15.29 -30.59
N ILE A 71 14.76 16.46 -30.13
CA ILE A 71 13.60 16.58 -29.23
C ILE A 71 12.34 15.99 -29.89
N ALA A 72 12.10 16.31 -31.17
CA ALA A 72 10.99 15.74 -31.92
C ALA A 72 11.11 14.22 -32.09
N GLY A 73 12.32 13.69 -32.26
CA GLY A 73 12.59 12.25 -32.29
C GLY A 73 12.23 11.54 -30.99
N VAL A 74 12.59 12.12 -29.83
CA VAL A 74 12.24 11.56 -28.52
C VAL A 74 10.74 11.63 -28.27
N ALA A 75 10.09 12.74 -28.61
CA ALA A 75 8.64 12.90 -28.46
C ALA A 75 7.82 11.96 -29.36
N THR A 76 8.40 11.48 -30.47
CA THR A 76 7.75 10.55 -31.40
C THR A 76 8.09 9.08 -31.11
N ASN A 77 8.95 8.79 -30.12
CA ASN A 77 9.34 7.43 -29.77
C ASN A 77 8.24 6.73 -28.95
N THR A 78 7.15 6.36 -29.63
CA THR A 78 6.00 5.62 -29.09
C THR A 78 6.35 4.31 -28.38
N ALA A 79 7.52 3.72 -28.67
CA ALA A 79 8.01 2.52 -28.01
C ALA A 79 8.32 2.75 -26.52
N ASP A 80 8.90 3.91 -26.18
CA ASP A 80 9.25 4.24 -24.79
C ASP A 80 7.98 4.49 -23.95
N PHE A 81 6.98 5.15 -24.52
CA PHE A 81 5.70 5.39 -23.85
C PHE A 81 4.95 4.09 -23.54
N LYS A 82 4.93 3.13 -24.48
CA LYS A 82 4.31 1.82 -24.25
C LYS A 82 5.02 1.03 -23.17
N GLU A 83 6.35 1.12 -23.12
CA GLU A 83 7.13 0.43 -22.11
C GLU A 83 6.92 1.05 -20.72
N ILE A 84 6.83 2.38 -20.62
CA ILE A 84 6.46 3.08 -19.39
C ILE A 84 5.08 2.62 -18.91
N GLU A 85 4.07 2.66 -19.77
CA GLU A 85 2.70 2.26 -19.44
C GLU A 85 2.62 0.77 -18.99
N ARG A 86 3.41 -0.10 -19.63
CA ARG A 86 3.55 -1.51 -19.24
C ARG A 86 4.17 -1.65 -17.85
N LEU A 87 5.23 -0.91 -17.55
CA LEU A 87 5.91 -0.96 -16.26
C LEU A 87 5.04 -0.38 -15.13
N GLU A 88 4.31 0.70 -15.40
CA GLU A 88 3.33 1.26 -14.45
C GLU A 88 2.23 0.26 -14.12
N SER A 89 1.67 -0.41 -15.13
CA SER A 89 0.66 -1.47 -14.95
C SER A 89 1.20 -2.65 -14.12
N GLN A 90 2.46 -3.03 -14.32
CA GLN A 90 3.11 -4.08 -13.53
C GLN A 90 3.30 -3.64 -12.07
N LEU A 91 3.70 -2.39 -11.84
CA LEU A 91 3.88 -1.84 -10.50
C LEU A 91 2.56 -1.87 -9.73
N GLU A 92 1.46 -1.47 -10.37
CA GLU A 92 0.11 -1.48 -9.80
C GLU A 92 -0.31 -2.91 -9.42
N SER A 93 -0.18 -3.87 -10.36
CA SER A 93 -0.51 -5.29 -10.12
C SER A 93 0.28 -5.88 -8.93
N VAL A 94 1.58 -5.62 -8.86
CA VAL A 94 2.42 -6.11 -7.74
C VAL A 94 2.03 -5.44 -6.42
N GLY A 95 1.70 -4.15 -6.46
CA GLY A 95 1.18 -3.42 -5.30
C GLY A 95 -0.11 -4.01 -4.76
N GLU A 96 -1.04 -4.37 -5.64
CA GLU A 96 -2.29 -5.03 -5.26
C GLU A 96 -2.05 -6.42 -4.65
N GLU A 97 -1.20 -7.24 -5.25
CA GLU A 97 -0.86 -8.57 -4.73
C GLU A 97 -0.22 -8.50 -3.34
N LEU A 98 0.66 -7.53 -3.12
CA LEU A 98 1.28 -7.29 -1.83
C LEU A 98 0.22 -6.89 -0.78
N ALA A 99 -0.67 -5.96 -1.12
CA ALA A 99 -1.74 -5.52 -0.24
C ALA A 99 -2.69 -6.67 0.15
N GLN A 100 -3.05 -7.52 -0.83
CA GLN A 100 -3.86 -8.71 -0.59
C GLN A 100 -3.15 -9.70 0.35
N THR A 101 -1.87 -9.95 0.13
CA THR A 101 -1.07 -10.87 0.95
C THR A 101 -0.94 -10.37 2.39
N ILE A 102 -0.66 -9.08 2.58
CA ILE A 102 -0.61 -8.45 3.90
C ILE A 102 -1.96 -8.59 4.63
N ASN A 103 -3.08 -8.35 3.94
CA ASN A 103 -4.41 -8.49 4.53
C ASN A 103 -4.74 -9.94 4.91
N ARG A 104 -4.32 -10.92 4.10
CA ARG A 104 -4.47 -12.34 4.46
C ARG A 104 -3.68 -12.70 5.71
N LEU A 105 -2.41 -12.27 5.79
CA LEU A 105 -1.58 -12.48 6.98
C LEU A 105 -2.17 -11.81 8.22
N ARG A 106 -2.68 -10.59 8.08
CA ARG A 106 -3.35 -9.89 9.18
C ARG A 106 -4.57 -10.66 9.68
N ARG A 107 -5.46 -11.10 8.78
CA ARG A 107 -6.64 -11.90 9.15
C ARG A 107 -6.27 -13.21 9.83
N ALA A 108 -5.27 -13.92 9.32
CA ALA A 108 -4.79 -15.15 9.95
C ALA A 108 -4.33 -14.89 11.39
N ARG A 109 -3.56 -13.81 11.61
CA ARG A 109 -3.10 -13.42 12.93
C ARG A 109 -4.22 -12.94 13.85
N GLU A 110 -5.20 -12.21 13.33
CA GLU A 110 -6.37 -11.78 14.10
C GLU A 110 -7.12 -13.00 14.67
N VAL A 111 -7.32 -14.05 13.86
CA VAL A 111 -7.95 -15.29 14.34
C VAL A 111 -7.14 -15.95 15.46
N GLU A 112 -5.82 -15.89 15.44
CA GLU A 112 -4.98 -16.47 16.51
C GLU A 112 -4.95 -15.65 17.81
N VAL A 113 -5.22 -14.34 17.73
CA VAL A 113 -5.00 -13.40 18.83
C VAL A 113 -6.31 -12.87 19.44
N VAL A 114 -7.42 -12.94 18.72
CA VAL A 114 -8.73 -12.49 19.23
C VAL A 114 -9.13 -13.36 20.43
N THR A 115 -9.47 -12.71 21.54
CA THR A 115 -10.02 -13.40 22.70
C THR A 115 -11.44 -13.86 22.39
N LEU A 116 -11.69 -15.15 22.52
CA LEU A 116 -12.98 -15.78 22.37
C LEU A 116 -13.95 -15.22 23.42
N PRO A 117 -15.24 -15.01 23.07
CA PRO A 117 -16.23 -14.41 23.96
C PRO A 117 -16.77 -15.36 25.04
N PHE A 118 -16.05 -16.46 25.32
CA PHE A 118 -16.47 -17.51 26.25
C PHE A 118 -15.62 -17.49 27.52
N PRO A 119 -16.13 -17.97 28.66
CA PRO A 119 -15.36 -18.07 29.89
C PRO A 119 -14.07 -18.88 29.68
N SER A 120 -12.94 -18.32 30.10
CA SER A 120 -11.63 -18.98 30.02
C SER A 120 -11.49 -20.05 31.10
N PRO A 121 -11.21 -21.32 30.76
CA PRO A 121 -10.88 -22.35 31.75
C PRO A 121 -9.46 -22.18 32.33
N LEU A 122 -8.66 -21.24 31.80
CA LEU A 122 -7.27 -21.01 32.19
C LEU A 122 -7.08 -20.08 33.41
N GLY A 123 -8.17 -19.58 33.99
CA GLY A 123 -8.16 -18.64 35.13
C GLY A 123 -8.13 -17.15 34.71
N GLU A 124 -8.30 -16.27 35.70
CA GLU A 124 -8.36 -14.81 35.47
C GLU A 124 -7.02 -14.27 34.94
N GLY A 125 -7.09 -13.44 33.90
CA GLY A 125 -5.94 -12.73 33.33
C GLY A 125 -5.19 -13.45 32.20
N GLN A 126 -5.54 -14.70 31.88
CA GLN A 126 -4.98 -15.38 30.69
C GLN A 126 -5.87 -15.18 29.44
N PRO A 127 -5.28 -14.79 28.30
CA PRO A 127 -6.05 -14.55 27.07
C PRO A 127 -6.59 -15.87 26.52
N TRP A 128 -7.91 -15.95 26.38
CA TRP A 128 -8.60 -17.11 25.81
C TRP A 128 -8.70 -17.01 24.30
N THR A 129 -7.60 -17.25 23.57
CA THR A 129 -7.59 -17.20 22.09
C THR A 129 -7.84 -18.58 21.47
N PRO A 130 -8.18 -18.68 20.17
CA PRO A 130 -8.31 -19.98 19.50
C PRO A 130 -7.10 -20.90 19.63
N SER A 131 -5.88 -20.34 19.61
CA SER A 131 -4.65 -21.11 19.83
C SER A 131 -4.57 -21.66 21.25
N ALA A 132 -4.90 -20.84 22.26
CA ALA A 132 -4.95 -21.29 23.65
C ALA A 132 -6.05 -22.34 23.88
N ALA A 133 -7.20 -22.17 23.22
CA ALA A 133 -8.30 -23.13 23.26
C ALA A 133 -7.91 -24.47 22.60
N ALA A 134 -7.24 -24.45 21.46
CA ALA A 134 -6.75 -25.66 20.79
C ALA A 134 -5.77 -26.45 21.66
N VAL A 135 -4.80 -25.76 22.29
CA VAL A 135 -3.86 -26.38 23.23
C VAL A 135 -4.61 -26.97 24.43
N TRP A 136 -5.53 -26.19 25.02
CA TRP A 136 -6.32 -26.65 26.16
C TRP A 136 -7.17 -27.89 25.83
N VAL A 137 -7.81 -27.94 24.65
CA VAL A 137 -8.60 -29.10 24.20
C VAL A 137 -7.72 -30.35 24.05
N GLU A 138 -6.52 -30.22 23.49
CA GLU A 138 -5.60 -31.36 23.35
C GLU A 138 -5.09 -31.84 24.72
N ASP A 139 -4.79 -30.92 25.65
CA ASP A 139 -4.36 -31.26 27.01
C ASP A 139 -5.49 -31.90 27.84
N ASN A 140 -6.75 -31.53 27.57
CA ASN A 140 -7.95 -32.00 28.27
C ASN A 140 -8.75 -33.04 27.48
N LYS A 141 -8.13 -33.71 26.51
CA LYS A 141 -8.78 -34.64 25.58
C LYS A 141 -9.61 -35.74 26.26
N GLN A 142 -9.22 -36.19 27.44
CA GLN A 142 -9.95 -37.20 28.24
C GLN A 142 -11.16 -36.64 28.99
N ALA A 143 -11.23 -35.32 29.21
CA ALA A 143 -12.39 -34.63 29.77
C ALA A 143 -13.29 -34.04 28.67
N CYS A 144 -12.71 -33.72 27.50
CA CYS A 144 -13.41 -33.28 26.28
C CYS A 144 -13.91 -34.48 25.44
N VAL A 145 -14.41 -35.53 26.08
CA VAL A 145 -14.90 -36.74 25.41
C VAL A 145 -16.32 -36.51 24.94
N GLY A 146 -16.44 -35.85 23.78
CA GLY A 146 -17.67 -35.79 22.97
C GLY A 146 -18.91 -35.23 23.64
N ILE A 147 -19.98 -35.10 22.86
CA ILE A 147 -21.32 -35.07 23.43
C ILE A 147 -21.56 -36.51 23.92
N PRO A 148 -21.80 -36.75 25.22
CA PRO A 148 -21.92 -38.10 25.77
C PRO A 148 -23.15 -38.85 25.24
N ASP A 149 -24.05 -38.15 24.54
CA ASP A 149 -25.28 -38.70 23.98
C ASP A 149 -25.01 -39.42 22.66
N GLU A 150 -25.50 -40.66 22.54
CA GLU A 150 -25.66 -41.31 21.25
C GLU A 150 -26.75 -40.59 20.47
N LEU A 151 -26.35 -39.73 19.53
CA LEU A 151 -27.27 -39.06 18.62
C LEU A 151 -27.67 -40.05 17.52
N ASP A 152 -28.93 -40.50 17.54
CA ASP A 152 -29.52 -41.21 16.40
C ASP A 152 -29.66 -40.24 15.21
N ALA A 153 -29.08 -40.61 14.07
CA ALA A 153 -29.09 -39.79 12.85
C ALA A 153 -30.50 -39.59 12.28
N GLU A 154 -31.46 -40.46 12.65
CA GLU A 154 -32.86 -40.36 12.27
C GLU A 154 -33.71 -39.60 13.31
N ALA A 155 -33.12 -39.21 14.46
CA ALA A 155 -33.85 -38.47 15.48
C ALA A 155 -34.24 -37.08 14.96
N GLN A 156 -35.53 -36.76 15.09
CA GLN A 156 -36.00 -35.41 14.81
C GLN A 156 -35.45 -34.47 15.89
N PRO A 157 -34.95 -33.29 15.50
CA PRO A 157 -34.51 -32.28 16.46
C PRO A 157 -35.62 -31.97 17.47
N PRO A 158 -35.28 -31.77 18.76
CA PRO A 158 -36.27 -31.50 19.80
C PRO A 158 -37.00 -30.15 19.61
N LEU A 159 -36.45 -29.28 18.75
CA LEU A 159 -37.02 -27.99 18.38
C LEU A 159 -37.08 -27.90 16.87
N SER A 160 -38.20 -27.39 16.35
CA SER A 160 -38.27 -26.93 14.96
C SER A 160 -37.41 -25.69 14.73
N ASP A 161 -37.09 -25.37 13.47
CA ASP A 161 -36.32 -24.16 13.12
C ASP A 161 -36.98 -22.88 13.68
N ALA A 162 -38.31 -22.83 13.72
CA ALA A 162 -39.04 -21.69 14.28
C ALA A 162 -38.84 -21.57 15.80
N GLU A 163 -38.95 -22.69 16.52
CA GLU A 163 -38.74 -22.73 17.98
C GLU A 163 -37.29 -22.47 18.36
N PHE A 164 -36.33 -22.96 17.56
CA PHE A 164 -34.91 -22.69 17.77
C PHE A 164 -34.58 -21.20 17.60
N ASN A 165 -35.11 -20.56 16.56
CA ASN A 165 -34.94 -19.12 16.36
C ASN A 165 -35.56 -18.30 17.50
N GLU A 166 -36.72 -18.71 18.00
CA GLU A 166 -37.35 -18.09 19.16
C GLU A 166 -36.52 -18.27 20.44
N LEU A 167 -35.95 -19.47 20.66
CA LEU A 167 -35.02 -19.72 21.76
C LEU A 167 -33.78 -18.81 21.67
N CYS A 168 -33.18 -18.68 20.49
CA CYS A 168 -32.04 -17.79 20.28
C CYS A 168 -32.36 -16.32 20.55
N ARG A 169 -33.59 -15.88 20.24
CA ARG A 169 -34.09 -14.53 20.52
C ARG A 169 -34.37 -14.29 22.02
N LEU A 170 -34.81 -15.32 22.75
CA LEU A 170 -35.06 -15.27 24.21
C LEU A 170 -33.77 -15.34 25.04
N LEU A 171 -32.83 -16.22 24.69
CA LEU A 171 -31.39 -15.95 24.93
C LEU A 171 -31.07 -14.61 24.22
N SER A 172 -29.95 -13.92 24.29
CA SER A 172 -29.85 -12.51 23.77
C SER A 172 -30.74 -11.46 24.50
N GLU A 173 -32.06 -11.62 24.65
CA GLU A 173 -32.94 -10.67 25.35
C GLU A 173 -32.90 -10.86 26.88
N ILE A 174 -32.87 -12.10 27.37
CA ILE A 174 -32.84 -12.40 28.81
C ILE A 174 -31.42 -12.22 29.36
N SER A 175 -31.29 -11.43 30.43
CA SER A 175 -29.99 -11.17 31.09
C SER A 175 -29.41 -12.44 31.72
N ALA A 176 -28.07 -12.51 31.87
CA ALA A 176 -27.42 -13.68 32.47
C ALA A 176 -27.92 -13.96 33.90
N THR A 177 -28.26 -12.90 34.65
CA THR A 177 -28.86 -12.96 35.98
C THR A 177 -30.23 -13.65 35.97
N ASP A 178 -31.10 -13.27 35.05
CA ASP A 178 -32.46 -13.84 34.97
C ASP A 178 -32.43 -15.31 34.55
N ARG A 179 -31.47 -15.71 33.71
CA ARG A 179 -31.28 -17.13 33.33
C ARG A 179 -30.84 -17.99 34.52
N ILE A 180 -29.99 -17.44 35.38
CA ILE A 180 -29.56 -18.13 36.61
C ILE A 180 -30.72 -18.24 37.59
N ASP A 181 -31.56 -17.21 37.71
CA ASP A 181 -32.73 -17.25 38.58
C ASP A 181 -33.82 -18.20 38.07
N ALA A 182 -34.03 -18.31 36.76
CA ALA A 182 -34.98 -19.25 36.15
C ALA A 182 -34.59 -20.73 36.32
N SER A 183 -33.32 -21.03 36.62
CA SER A 183 -32.85 -22.39 36.91
C SER A 183 -32.90 -22.75 38.39
N LYS A 184 -33.28 -21.81 39.27
CA LYS A 184 -33.52 -22.09 40.70
C LYS A 184 -34.89 -22.73 40.89
N PHE A 185 -34.97 -23.69 41.80
CA PHE A 185 -36.25 -24.30 42.17
C PHE A 185 -37.18 -23.21 42.73
N LEU A 186 -38.39 -23.15 42.18
CA LEU A 186 -39.45 -22.31 42.74
C LEU A 186 -39.71 -22.76 44.19
N PRO A 187 -39.82 -21.82 45.15
CA PRO A 187 -40.20 -22.19 46.50
C PRO A 187 -41.59 -22.83 46.46
N THR A 188 -41.68 -24.04 47.02
CA THR A 188 -42.94 -24.78 47.22
C THR A 188 -43.87 -24.06 48.20
#